data_AF-A0A7S3SS35-F1
#
_entry.id   AF-A0A7S3SS35-F1
#
_cell.length_a   1.000
_cell.length_b   1.000
_cell.length_c   1.000
_cell.angle_alpha   90.00
_cell.angle_beta   90.00
_cell.angle_gamma   90.00
#
_symmetry.space_group_name_H-M   'P 1'
#
loop_
_entity.id
_entity.type
_entity.pdbx_description
1 polymer ?
#
loop_
_entity_poly.entity_id
_entity_poly.type
_entity_poly.pdbx_seq_one_letter_code
_entity_poly.pdbx_strand_id
1 'polypeptide(L)'
;DRFVWDKVGGRLLESKVGSKAQEVRLAADGGVEVRRVGAERQAVRSLSDEQLRQLAALVAAVEGELRLLQARPVTTLHPLDEAMITPPGEPRRLYYDFNVASEATTTSPFTCL
;
A
#
# COMPACT_ATOMS: atom_id res chain seq x y z
N ASP A 1 2.61 3.22 10.99
CA ASP A 1 2.14 1.82 10.92
C ASP A 1 2.17 1.34 9.50
N ARG A 2 2.17 0.02 9.29
CA ARG A 2 2.01 -0.60 7.98
C ARG A 2 0.84 -1.58 8.06
N PHE A 3 -0.07 -1.46 7.10
CA PHE A 3 -1.21 -2.34 6.94
C PHE A 3 -1.22 -2.89 5.51
N VAL A 4 -1.46 -4.19 5.36
CA VAL A 4 -1.68 -4.83 4.05
C VAL A 4 -3.10 -5.35 4.02
N TRP A 5 -3.89 -4.82 3.09
CA TRP A 5 -5.32 -5.12 2.97
C TRP A 5 -5.61 -5.92 1.71
N ASP A 6 -6.36 -7.01 1.86
CA ASP A 6 -6.93 -7.75 0.75
C ASP A 6 -8.20 -7.04 0.26
N LYS A 7 -8.10 -6.39 -0.89
CA LYS A 7 -9.22 -5.66 -1.48
C LYS A 7 -10.36 -6.56 -1.97
N VAL A 8 -10.04 -7.78 -2.42
CA VAL A 8 -11.04 -8.71 -2.98
C VAL A 8 -11.71 -9.48 -1.83
N GLY A 9 -10.92 -9.99 -0.90
CA GLY A 9 -11.43 -10.68 0.29
C GLY A 9 -11.95 -9.77 1.40
N GLY A 10 -11.77 -8.45 1.29
CA GLY A 10 -12.28 -7.47 2.25
C GLY A 10 -11.71 -7.61 3.66
N ARG A 11 -10.44 -8.02 3.80
CA ARG A 11 -9.83 -8.33 5.10
C ARG A 11 -8.40 -7.82 5.24
N LEU A 12 -7.98 -7.64 6.49
CA LEU A 12 -6.60 -7.31 6.84
C LEU A 12 -5.72 -8.56 6.73
N LEU A 13 -4.62 -8.48 5.98
CA LEU A 13 -3.63 -9.56 5.84
C LEU A 13 -2.44 -9.38 6.79
N GLU A 14 -1.93 -8.16 6.91
CA GLU A 14 -0.78 -7.85 7.76
C GLU A 14 -1.01 -6.53 8.50
N SER A 15 -0.57 -6.47 9.76
CA SER A 15 -0.49 -5.24 10.54
C SER A 15 0.82 -5.18 11.30
N LYS A 16 1.58 -4.12 11.08
CA LYS A 16 2.82 -3.83 11.81
C LYS A 16 2.76 -2.44 12.44
N VAL A 17 2.86 -2.42 13.76
CA VAL A 17 2.95 -1.19 14.57
C VAL A 17 4.32 -0.55 14.32
N GLY A 18 4.33 0.70 13.88
CA GLY A 18 5.54 1.51 13.74
C GLY A 18 5.92 2.21 15.04
N SER A 19 7.15 2.71 15.13
CA SER A 19 7.69 3.34 16.35
C SER A 19 6.93 4.60 16.78
N LYS A 20 6.44 5.40 15.83
CA LYS A 20 5.59 6.59 16.08
C LYS A 20 6.14 7.53 17.18
N ALA A 21 7.46 7.72 17.24
CA ALA A 21 8.14 8.46 18.32
C ALA A 21 7.73 9.94 18.41
N GLN A 22 7.27 10.52 17.30
CA GLN A 22 6.91 11.93 17.16
C GLN A 22 5.58 12.09 16.42
N GLU A 23 4.87 13.17 16.74
CA GLU A 23 3.67 13.63 16.01
C GLU A 23 3.76 15.14 15.76
N VAL A 24 3.12 15.61 14.70
CA VAL A 24 3.06 17.03 14.34
C VAL A 24 1.68 17.58 14.70
N ARG A 25 1.62 18.71 15.38
CA ARG A 25 0.37 19.40 15.75
C ARG A 25 0.38 20.85 15.31
N LEU A 26 -0.81 21.43 15.15
CA LEU A 26 -0.95 22.87 14.92
C LEU A 26 -0.52 23.63 16.18
N ALA A 27 0.32 24.64 16.01
CA ALA A 27 0.72 25.55 17.07
C ALA A 27 -0.34 26.65 17.27
N ALA A 28 -0.38 27.24 18.46
CA ALA A 28 -1.39 28.25 18.82
C ALA A 28 -1.23 29.58 18.06
N ASP A 29 -0.01 29.89 17.63
CA ASP A 29 0.40 31.09 16.90
C ASP A 29 0.44 30.90 15.37
N GLY A 30 0.00 29.73 14.89
CA GLY A 30 0.07 29.34 13.49
C GLY A 30 1.29 28.48 13.17
N GLY A 31 1.23 27.73 12.07
CA GLY A 31 2.25 26.74 11.73
C GLY A 31 2.08 25.44 12.52
N VAL A 32 3.17 24.71 12.69
CA VAL A 32 3.18 23.37 13.30
C VAL A 32 4.34 23.18 14.27
N GLU A 33 4.13 22.33 15.26
CA GLU A 33 5.15 21.91 16.23
C GLU A 33 5.25 20.38 16.28
N VAL A 34 6.44 19.89 16.58
CA VAL A 34 6.73 18.46 16.73
C VAL A 34 6.71 18.10 18.20
N ARG A 35 5.87 17.13 18.58
CA ARG A 35 5.74 16.65 19.96
C ARG A 35 6.14 15.18 20.04
N ARG A 36 6.71 14.77 21.19
CA ARG A 36 7.04 13.37 21.47
C ARG A 36 5.76 12.62 21.87
N VAL A 37 5.55 11.46 21.28
CA VAL A 37 4.39 10.60 21.59
C VAL A 37 4.70 9.77 22.83
N GLY A 38 3.73 9.58 23.73
CA GLY A 38 3.87 8.72 24.90
C GLY A 38 4.03 7.24 24.52
N ALA A 39 4.77 6.46 25.33
CA ALA A 39 5.12 5.07 25.01
C ALA A 39 3.89 4.17 24.76
N GLU A 40 2.82 4.34 25.54
CA GLU A 40 1.58 3.58 25.36
C GLU A 40 0.95 3.80 23.97
N ARG A 41 0.91 5.06 23.51
CA ARG A 41 0.39 5.40 22.18
C ARG A 41 1.29 4.94 21.04
N GLN A 42 2.59 4.78 21.29
CA GLN A 42 3.52 4.22 20.30
C GLN A 42 3.26 2.73 20.05
N ALA A 43 2.90 1.99 21.11
CA ALA A 43 2.69 0.55 21.08
C ALA A 43 1.36 0.12 20.44
N VAL A 44 0.40 1.04 20.28
CA VAL A 44 -0.90 0.75 19.67
C VAL A 44 -0.94 1.13 18.19
N ARG A 45 -1.87 0.51 17.46
CA ARG A 45 -2.19 0.87 16.08
C ARG A 45 -2.83 2.24 16.01
N SER A 46 -2.49 3.01 14.99
CA SER A 46 -3.06 4.33 14.72
C SER A 46 -4.49 4.27 14.20
N LEU A 47 -4.92 3.12 13.65
CA LEU A 47 -6.24 2.92 13.07
C LEU A 47 -6.88 1.64 13.60
N SER A 48 -8.16 1.73 13.96
CA SER A 48 -8.99 0.57 14.29
C SER A 48 -9.32 -0.25 13.03
N ASP A 49 -9.81 -1.47 13.21
CA ASP A 49 -10.24 -2.31 12.08
C ASP A 49 -11.39 -1.69 11.30
N GLU A 50 -12.29 -0.97 11.98
CA GLU A 50 -13.39 -0.26 11.33
C GLU A 50 -12.89 0.90 10.47
N GLN A 51 -11.95 1.69 10.99
CA GLN A 51 -11.31 2.76 10.21
C GLN A 51 -10.52 2.21 9.02
N LEU A 52 -9.91 1.02 9.14
CA LEU A 52 -9.25 0.37 8.00
C LEU A 52 -10.25 -0.08 6.93
N ARG A 53 -11.43 -0.60 7.31
CA ARG A 53 -12.50 -0.92 6.36
C ARG A 53 -13.00 0.33 5.65
N GLN A 54 -13.29 1.39 6.39
CA GLN A 54 -13.70 2.67 5.83
C GLN A 54 -12.63 3.25 4.90
N LEU A 55 -11.34 3.15 5.26
CA LEU A 55 -10.24 3.61 4.40
C LEU A 55 -10.13 2.78 3.12
N ALA A 56 -10.27 1.46 3.22
CA ALA A 56 -10.24 0.57 2.06
C ALA A 56 -11.42 0.87 1.11
N ALA A 57 -12.59 1.16 1.65
CA ALA A 57 -13.75 1.63 0.91
C ALA A 57 -13.51 3.02 0.30
N LEU A 58 -12.93 3.98 1.05
CA LEU A 58 -12.66 5.34 0.56
C LEU A 58 -11.71 5.36 -0.65
N VAL A 59 -10.69 4.50 -0.62
CA VAL A 59 -9.76 4.31 -1.75
C VAL A 59 -10.47 3.73 -2.98
N ALA A 60 -11.63 3.09 -2.79
CA ALA A 60 -12.47 2.55 -3.87
C ALA A 60 -13.63 3.49 -4.28
N ALA A 61 -14.14 4.33 -3.38
CA ALA A 61 -15.26 5.25 -3.59
C ALA A 61 -15.17 6.43 -2.61
N VAL A 62 -15.25 7.67 -3.08
CA VAL A 62 -14.87 8.91 -2.36
C VAL A 62 -15.91 9.35 -1.31
N GLU A 63 -16.38 8.49 -0.39
CA GLU A 63 -17.33 8.89 0.67
C GLU A 63 -17.01 8.26 2.04
N GLY A 64 -17.04 9.07 3.12
CA GLY A 64 -16.83 8.63 4.51
C GLY A 64 -16.40 9.76 5.49
N GLU A 65 -16.25 9.43 6.78
CA GLU A 65 -15.69 10.35 7.81
C GLU A 65 -14.21 10.67 7.56
N LEU A 66 -13.49 9.71 6.98
CA LEU A 66 -12.14 9.89 6.49
C LEU A 66 -12.14 10.86 5.31
N ARG A 67 -11.24 11.84 5.34
CA ARG A 67 -11.12 12.86 4.29
C ARG A 67 -9.96 12.50 3.36
N LEU A 68 -10.23 12.46 2.05
CA LEU A 68 -9.19 12.33 1.03
C LEU A 68 -8.58 13.71 0.75
N LEU A 69 -7.34 13.94 1.16
CA LEU A 69 -6.66 15.22 0.95
C LEU A 69 -5.97 15.29 -0.41
N GLN A 70 -5.52 14.15 -0.94
CA GLN A 70 -4.78 14.07 -2.20
C GLN A 70 -4.88 12.67 -2.82
N ALA A 71 -4.91 12.62 -4.15
CA ALA A 71 -4.72 11.40 -4.94
C ALA A 71 -3.69 11.66 -6.04
N ARG A 72 -2.79 10.69 -6.28
CA ARG A 72 -1.78 10.75 -7.36
C ARG A 72 -1.67 9.38 -8.03
N PRO A 73 -1.47 9.31 -9.36
CA PRO A 73 -1.16 8.06 -10.04
C PRO A 73 0.16 7.46 -9.54
N VAL A 74 0.22 6.13 -9.44
CA VAL A 74 1.48 5.41 -9.20
C VAL A 74 2.16 5.19 -10.55
N THR A 75 3.31 5.81 -10.78
CA THR A 75 4.00 5.81 -12.08
C THR A 75 5.11 4.78 -12.19
N THR A 76 5.39 4.04 -11.12
CA THR A 76 6.49 3.06 -11.05
C THR A 76 6.03 1.63 -11.35
N LEU A 77 4.80 1.43 -11.80
CA LEU A 77 4.28 0.11 -12.16
C LEU A 77 4.76 -0.28 -13.56
N HIS A 78 5.22 -1.51 -13.71
CA HIS A 78 5.49 -2.08 -15.03
C HIS A 78 4.16 -2.37 -15.73
N PRO A 79 3.98 -1.93 -17.00
CA PRO A 79 2.78 -2.25 -17.75
C PRO A 79 2.73 -3.76 -18.01
N LEU A 80 1.52 -4.31 -17.97
CA LEU A 80 1.24 -5.68 -18.38
C LEU A 80 0.58 -5.65 -19.76
N ASP A 81 0.83 -6.70 -20.55
CA ASP A 81 0.06 -6.96 -21.77
C ASP A 81 -1.43 -7.05 -21.44
N GLU A 82 -2.29 -6.57 -22.33
CA GLU A 82 -3.74 -6.56 -22.14
C GLU A 82 -4.30 -7.95 -21.80
N ALA A 83 -3.76 -9.02 -22.41
CA ALA A 83 -4.16 -10.39 -22.13
C ALA A 83 -3.78 -10.88 -20.71
N MET A 84 -2.86 -10.18 -20.04
CA MET A 84 -2.39 -10.48 -18.69
C MET A 84 -2.99 -9.55 -17.62
N ILE A 85 -3.76 -8.53 -18.01
CA ILE A 85 -4.42 -7.62 -17.07
C ILE A 85 -5.56 -8.37 -16.38
N THR A 86 -5.52 -8.41 -15.05
CA THR A 86 -6.67 -8.84 -14.24
C THR A 86 -7.65 -7.67 -14.10
N PRO A 87 -8.96 -7.85 -14.37
CA PRO A 87 -9.93 -6.77 -14.20
C PRO A 87 -10.02 -6.27 -12.75
N PRO A 88 -10.43 -5.01 -12.52
CA PRO A 88 -10.65 -4.49 -11.18
C PRO A 88 -11.63 -5.35 -10.38
N GLY A 89 -11.29 -5.65 -9.12
CA GLY A 89 -12.14 -6.45 -8.22
C GLY A 89 -11.97 -7.96 -8.34
N GLU A 90 -11.23 -8.45 -9.34
CA GLU A 90 -10.97 -9.88 -9.52
C GLU A 90 -9.70 -10.34 -8.77
N PRO A 91 -9.64 -11.61 -8.31
CA PRO A 91 -8.43 -12.20 -7.77
C PRO A 91 -7.28 -12.13 -8.79
N ARG A 92 -6.13 -11.58 -8.37
CA ARG A 92 -4.95 -11.44 -9.23
C ARG A 92 -4.48 -12.80 -9.72
N ARG A 93 -4.21 -12.90 -11.02
CA ARG A 93 -3.58 -14.07 -11.64
C ARG A 93 -2.06 -13.86 -11.69
N LEU A 94 -1.32 -14.79 -11.10
CA LEU A 94 0.15 -14.81 -11.19
C LEU A 94 0.53 -15.74 -12.34
N TYR A 95 1.09 -15.14 -13.40
CA TYR A 95 1.70 -15.89 -14.49
C TYR A 95 3.17 -16.12 -14.11
N TYR A 96 3.56 -17.39 -14.03
CA TYR A 96 4.91 -17.79 -13.68
C TYR A 96 5.40 -18.82 -14.70
N ASP A 97 6.50 -18.51 -15.38
CA ASP A 97 7.21 -19.45 -16.23
C ASP A 97 8.50 -19.87 -15.54
N PHE A 98 8.59 -21.15 -15.21
CA PHE A 98 9.76 -21.72 -14.55
C PHE A 98 11.01 -21.67 -15.45
N ASN A 99 10.87 -21.76 -16.78
CA ASN A 99 12.01 -21.73 -17.71
C ASN A 99 12.66 -20.33 -17.79
N VAL A 100 11.87 -19.27 -17.60
CA VAL A 100 12.37 -17.90 -17.47
C VAL A 100 13.06 -17.71 -16.12
N ALA A 101 12.50 -18.28 -15.05
CA ALA A 101 13.02 -18.11 -13.68
C ALA A 101 14.26 -18.97 -13.35
N SER A 102 14.46 -20.08 -14.05
CA SER A 102 15.51 -21.08 -13.77
C SER A 102 16.83 -20.84 -14.52
N GLU A 103 17.02 -19.66 -15.14
CA GLU A 103 18.17 -19.34 -16.00
C GLU A 103 18.34 -20.29 -17.20
N ALA A 104 17.32 -21.09 -17.54
CA ALA A 104 17.30 -21.93 -18.74
C ALA A 104 17.12 -21.13 -20.05
N THR A 105 17.06 -19.80 -19.94
CA THR A 105 17.05 -18.83 -21.04
C THR A 105 18.36 -18.04 -21.02
N THR A 106 18.98 -17.85 -22.20
CA THR A 106 20.23 -17.08 -22.28
C THR A 106 19.94 -15.61 -21.98
N THR A 107 20.61 -15.05 -20.98
CA THR A 107 20.57 -13.61 -20.65
C THR A 107 21.77 -12.86 -21.23
N SER A 108 22.71 -13.58 -21.84
CA SER A 108 23.84 -13.02 -22.57
C SER A 108 23.49 -12.81 -24.05
N PRO A 109 23.83 -11.65 -24.65
CA PRO A 109 23.60 -11.42 -26.07
C PRO A 109 24.35 -12.44 -26.92
N PHE A 110 23.68 -12.98 -27.94
CA PHE A 110 24.34 -13.76 -28.98
C PHE A 110 25.25 -12.82 -29.78
N THR A 111 26.55 -12.84 -29.50
CA THR A 111 27.54 -12.24 -30.41
C THR A 111 27.64 -13.14 -31.65
N CYS A 112 27.14 -12.66 -32.80
CA CYS A 112 27.47 -13.26 -34.09
C CYS A 112 29.00 -13.27 -34.26
N LEU A 113 29.54 -14.43 -34.63
CA LEU A 113 30.93 -14.63 -35.07
C LEU A 113 31.14 -14.01 -36.46
#